data_AF-A0A7L8ADP8-F1
#
_entry.id   AF-A0A7L8ADP8-F1
#
_cell.length_a   1.000
_cell.length_b   1.000
_cell.length_c   1.000
_cell.angle_alpha   90.00
_cell.angle_beta   90.00
_cell.angle_gamma   90.00
#
_symmetry.space_group_name_H-M   'P 1'
#
loop_
_entity.id
_entity.type
_entity.pdbx_description
1 polymer ?
#
loop_
_entity_poly.entity_id
_entity_poly.type
_entity_poly.pdbx_seq_one_letter_code
_entity_poly.pdbx_strand_id
1 'polypeptide(L)' 'MENEKYIKGFNDVYLLKQYKPQLIENLLNISSSSDYIQGLKDGGLTYYQKKIKSRTQDLNKIKYLKNKGQEKGLER' A
#
# COMPACT_ATOMS: atom_id res chain seq x y z
N MET A 1 -24.63 -9.44 -7.28
CA MET A 1 -24.74 -7.97 -7.41
C MET A 1 -24.03 -7.21 -6.28
N GLU A 2 -24.19 -7.54 -4.99
CA GLU A 2 -23.45 -6.85 -3.89
C GLU A 2 -21.92 -6.91 -4.04
N ASN A 3 -21.37 -8.09 -4.39
CA ASN A 3 -19.93 -8.26 -4.57
C ASN A 3 -19.31 -7.44 -5.72
N GLU A 4 -20.06 -7.12 -6.78
CA GLU A 4 -19.49 -6.39 -7.93
C GLU A 4 -19.16 -4.95 -7.57
N LYS A 5 -20.03 -4.30 -6.78
CA LYS A 5 -19.81 -2.93 -6.30
C LYS A 5 -18.63 -2.88 -5.35
N TYR A 6 -18.53 -3.86 -4.44
CA TYR A 6 -17.37 -4.00 -3.56
C TYR A 6 -16.06 -4.13 -4.34
N ILE A 7 -15.99 -5.12 -5.26
CA ILE A 7 -14.78 -5.40 -6.04
C ILE A 7 -14.38 -4.18 -6.88
N LYS A 8 -15.35 -3.49 -7.48
CA LYS A 8 -15.09 -2.28 -8.26
C LYS A 8 -14.49 -1.19 -7.37
N GLY A 9 -15.09 -0.89 -6.23
CA GLY A 9 -14.55 0.09 -5.28
C GLY A 9 -13.15 -0.27 -4.83
N PHE A 10 -12.90 -1.54 -4.51
CA PHE A 10 -11.58 -2.03 -4.12
C PHE A 10 -10.51 -1.77 -5.18
N ASN A 11 -10.81 -2.08 -6.45
CA ASN A 11 -9.86 -1.90 -7.54
C ASN A 11 -9.64 -0.41 -7.86
N ASP A 12 -10.71 0.39 -7.88
CA ASP A 12 -10.66 1.81 -8.22
C ASP A 12 -9.78 2.57 -7.22
N VAL A 13 -9.97 2.38 -5.91
CA VAL A 13 -9.11 3.04 -4.90
C VAL A 13 -7.65 2.59 -5.01
N TYR A 14 -7.41 1.30 -5.28
CA TYR A 14 -6.07 0.75 -5.30
C TYR A 14 -5.26 1.41 -6.42
N LEU A 15 -5.87 1.53 -7.61
CA LEU A 15 -5.27 2.22 -8.76
C LEU A 15 -5.14 3.72 -8.50
N LEU A 16 -6.16 4.36 -7.92
CA LEU A 16 -6.11 5.80 -7.62
C LEU A 16 -5.01 6.13 -6.60
N LYS A 17 -4.83 5.34 -5.53
CA LYS A 17 -3.72 5.55 -4.59
C LYS A 17 -2.35 5.36 -5.24
N GLN A 18 -2.25 4.50 -6.24
CA GLN A 18 -1.00 4.26 -6.95
C GLN A 18 -0.61 5.43 -7.85
N TYR A 19 -1.56 6.05 -8.55
CA TYR A 19 -1.26 7.03 -9.61
C TYR A 19 -1.74 8.45 -9.33
N LYS A 20 -2.81 8.63 -8.56
CA LYS A 20 -3.46 9.94 -8.28
C LYS A 20 -4.00 10.01 -6.84
N PRO A 21 -3.16 9.91 -5.81
CA PRO A 21 -3.60 9.78 -4.41
C PRO A 21 -4.43 10.97 -3.92
N GLN A 22 -4.17 12.19 -4.41
CA GLN A 22 -4.90 13.40 -4.03
C GLN A 22 -6.42 13.30 -4.30
N LEU A 23 -6.82 12.49 -5.29
CA LEU A 23 -8.24 12.32 -5.63
C LEU A 23 -9.03 11.49 -4.61
N ILE A 24 -8.35 10.74 -3.74
CA ILE A 24 -9.01 9.83 -2.80
C ILE A 24 -8.98 10.32 -1.33
N GLU A 25 -8.20 11.35 -1.02
CA GLU A 25 -7.99 11.82 0.36
C GLU A 25 -9.31 12.21 1.06
N ASN A 26 -10.21 12.84 0.32
CA ASN A 26 -11.52 13.23 0.85
C ASN A 26 -12.57 12.11 0.80
N LEU A 27 -12.38 11.13 -0.11
CA LEU A 27 -13.35 10.07 -0.36
C LEU A 27 -13.35 9.00 0.75
N LEU A 28 -12.19 8.77 1.36
CA LEU A 28 -12.01 7.75 2.41
C LEU A 28 -12.67 8.14 3.75
N ASN A 29 -12.93 9.43 3.96
CA ASN A 29 -13.56 9.95 5.18
C ASN A 29 -15.10 9.80 5.16
N ILE A 30 -15.67 9.33 4.05
CA ILE A 30 -17.11 9.14 3.92
C ILE A 30 -17.54 7.94 4.78
N SER A 31 -18.44 8.20 5.74
CA SER A 31 -19.17 7.15 6.44
C SER A 31 -20.37 6.73 5.61
N SER A 32 -20.40 5.48 5.15
CA SER A 32 -21.49 4.92 4.35
C SER A 32 -21.50 3.40 4.52
N SER A 33 -22.70 2.82 4.50
CA SER A 33 -22.93 1.37 4.44
C SER A 33 -22.89 0.80 3.01
N SER A 34 -22.49 1.59 2.02
CA SER A 34 -22.39 1.13 0.63
C SER A 34 -21.22 0.16 0.44
N ASP A 35 -21.48 -0.99 -0.17
CA ASP A 35 -20.46 -1.99 -0.55
C ASP A 35 -19.31 -1.37 -1.35
N TYR A 36 -19.61 -0.41 -2.23
CA TYR A 36 -18.58 0.29 -3.00
C TYR A 36 -17.67 1.12 -2.11
N ILE A 37 -18.24 1.86 -1.14
CA ILE A 37 -17.46 2.64 -0.16
C ILE A 37 -16.65 1.72 0.75
N GLN A 38 -17.20 0.57 1.15
CA GLN A 38 -16.47 -0.44 1.90
C GLN A 38 -15.28 -0.98 1.09
N GLY A 39 -15.49 -1.31 -0.19
CA GLY A 39 -14.43 -1.72 -1.11
C GLY A 39 -13.32 -0.66 -1.23
N LEU A 40 -13.68 0.62 -1.38
CA LEU A 40 -12.72 1.73 -1.41
C LEU A 40 -11.87 1.83 -0.12
N LYS A 41 -12.47 1.59 1.05
CA LYS A 41 -11.74 1.62 2.33
C LYS A 41 -10.74 0.46 2.41
N ASP A 42 -11.20 -0.75 2.13
CA ASP A 42 -10.39 -1.96 2.23
C ASP A 42 -9.24 -1.95 1.21
N GLY A 43 -9.53 -1.63 -0.06
CA GLY A 43 -8.50 -1.54 -1.10
C GLY A 43 -7.46 -0.46 -0.80
N GLY A 44 -7.92 0.66 -0.23
CA GLY A 44 -7.05 1.75 0.22
C GLY A 44 -6.13 1.35 1.37
N LEU A 45 -6.60 0.51 2.28
CA LEU A 45 -5.83 -0.05 3.39
C LEU A 45 -4.83 -1.09 2.87
N THR A 46 -5.25 -2.00 1.99
CA THR A 46 -4.39 -3.03 1.39
C THR A 46 -3.22 -2.40 0.63
N TYR A 47 -3.46 -1.35 -0.16
CA TYR A 47 -2.39 -0.62 -0.84
C TYR A 47 -1.35 -0.08 0.15
N TYR A 48 -1.81 0.53 1.25
CA TYR A 48 -0.92 1.10 2.26
C TYR A 48 -0.07 0.04 2.97
N GLN A 49 -0.68 -1.07 3.37
CA GLN A 49 0.03 -2.21 3.98
C GLN A 49 1.08 -2.79 3.03
N LYS A 50 0.75 -2.96 1.76
CA LYS A 50 1.69 -3.46 0.74
C LYS A 50 2.85 -2.49 0.52
N LYS A 51 2.58 -1.19 0.47
CA LYS A 51 3.60 -0.15 0.33
C LYS A 51 4.57 -0.14 1.52
N ILE A 52 4.05 -0.23 2.75
CA ILE A 52 4.89 -0.36 3.95
C ILE A 52 5.73 -1.63 3.88
N LYS A 53 5.12 -2.77 3.56
CA LYS A 53 5.84 -4.05 3.48
C LYS A 53 6.99 -4.00 2.49
N SER A 54 6.77 -3.45 1.29
CA SER A 54 7.82 -3.25 0.28
C SER A 54 8.95 -2.39 0.83
N ARG A 55 8.60 -1.24 1.43
CA ARG A 55 9.59 -0.32 2.00
C ARG A 55 10.43 -0.96 3.11
N THR A 56 9.80 -1.77 3.98
CA THR A 56 10.53 -2.51 5.02
C THR A 56 11.48 -3.54 4.43
N GLN A 57 11.07 -4.25 3.37
CA GLN A 57 11.93 -5.20 2.68
C GLN A 57 13.14 -4.51 2.02
N ASP A 58 12.91 -3.37 1.38
CA ASP A 58 13.98 -2.57 0.76
C ASP A 58 14.99 -2.08 1.81
N LEU A 59 14.52 -1.59 2.96
CA LEU A 59 15.38 -1.16 4.06
C LEU A 59 16.20 -2.32 4.64
N ASN A 60 15.60 -3.49 4.80
CA ASN A 60 16.30 -4.69 5.28
C ASN A 60 17.38 -5.13 4.29
N LYS A 61 17.12 -5.04 2.98
CA LYS A 61 18.10 -5.34 1.93
C LYS A 61 19.28 -4.36 1.99
N ILE A 62 19.02 -3.07 2.15
CA ILE A 62 20.07 -2.04 2.30
C ILE A 62 20.92 -2.33 3.55
N LYS A 63 20.28 -2.66 4.68
CA LYS A 63 20.98 -3.01 5.93
C LYS A 63 21.88 -4.24 5.76
N TYR A 64 21.38 -5.28 5.10
CA TYR A 64 22.16 -6.49 4.80
C TYR A 64 23.38 -6.17 3.94
N LEU A 65 23.20 -5.40 2.85
CA LEU A 65 24.29 -5.02 1.95
C LEU A 65 25.35 -4.17 2.66
N LYS A 66 24.93 -3.24 3.54
CA LYS A 66 25.84 -2.42 4.33
C LYS A 66 26.69 -3.28 5.27
N ASN A 67 26.07 -4.21 6.00
CA ASN A 67 26.79 -5.07 6.93
C ASN A 67 27.81 -5.96 6.20
N LYS A 68 27.43 -6.53 5.04
CA LYS A 68 28.32 -7.36 4.21
C LYS A 68 29.50 -6.55 3.63
N GLY A 69 29.31 -5.27 3.34
CA GLY A 69 30.37 -4.36 2.92
C GLY A 69 31.34 -3.99 4.05
N GLN A 70 30.85 -3.91 5.29
CA GLN A 70 31.67 -3.63 6.47
C GLN A 70 32.52 -4.84 6.88
N GLU A 71 32.02 -6.07 6.75
CA GLU A 71 32.79 -7.29 7.00
C GLU A 71 34.03 -7.40 6.08
N LYS A 72 33.90 -7.03 4.80
CA LYS A 72 35.03 -7.04 3.86
C LYS A 72 36.07 -5.93 4.10
N GLY A 73 35.72 -4.89 4.86
CA GLY A 73 36.64 -3.79 5.19
C GLY A 73 37.50 -4.06 6.43
N LEU A 74 37.19 -5.11 7.18
CA LEU A 74 37.87 -5.50 8.43
C LEU A 74 38.92 -6.61 8.22
N GLU A 75 39.10 -7.12 7.00
CA GLU A 75 40.15 -8.10 6.64
C GLU A 75 41.51 -7.44 6.28
N ARG A 76 41.90 -6.35 6.94
CA ARG A 76 43.22 -5.73 6.76
C ARG A 76 44.07 -5.79 8.03
#